data_AF-A0A0N4X6G6-F1
#
_entry.id   AF-A0A0N4X6G6-F1
#
_cell.length_a   1.000
_cell.length_b   1.000
_cell.length_c   1.000
_cell.angle_alpha   90.00
_cell.angle_beta   90.00
_cell.angle_gamma   90.00
#
_symmetry.space_group_name_H-M   'P 1'
#
loop_
_entity.id
_entity.type
_entity.pdbx_description
1 polymer ?
#
loop_
_entity_poly.entity_id
_entity_poly.type
_entity_poly.pdbx_seq_one_letter_code
_entity_poly.pdbx_strand_id
1 'polypeptide(L)'
;LERYHLLYCAVSAEVKSKISKMKIENIIFTSDLERPCSLMFRLNMDARILYPIMAELRLIKTDKELEVIRYVCKIASLAHRAMMKAVRVGLHEYQLESVFRHTCYFHGGCRHQAFTCVVASGVNGAILHYGHAAVPNDKRIEDGDMCLCDMGPEYNCYAGDITTTYPANGKYTEKQKMVYNAVLEANRAVFKAAKPGTRWIDMHMLAEKVILIHLKKAGLLIGDIDEMMEARLGAVFMPHGLGHFLGLDVHDVAGYLGASSKLPGLKSLRTTRTLQERMVSDNNRTRLLFYRFMLDDAFNDPKLAKFMVKAEIDKYRGEGGVRIEDDVVIWEKGNENLSDVPRTTEENVAPRSVVLLRGGSDMNRYNTDETGVPFRQESYFFWAFGVHESDFYGAIDVDTGKSCLFPPILDPSYAIWDGKISDESFFKSKYEVDEVHFRAKNTISDHIRRLNIKKVLLLRAENSDSGNILEPPSFPDKELGCNSSILHYGHANAPNDKLIKDGDMCLFDMGPEYNCYASDVTTSFPANGKFSEKQKIVYNAVLEANRAKAGLLTGLLKSFESNSGYHRSWLSNKHNHQLLSR
;
A
#
# COMPACT_ATOMS: atom_id res chain seq x y z
N LEU A 1 1.44 -2.92 -60.15
CA LEU A 1 2.23 -3.89 -60.95
C LEU A 1 2.18 -3.59 -62.47
N GLU A 2 1.86 -2.36 -62.91
CA GLU A 2 1.76 -2.00 -64.34
C GLU A 2 2.80 -0.96 -64.82
N ARG A 3 4.02 -0.94 -64.26
CA ARG A 3 5.11 -0.08 -64.75
C ARG A 3 6.50 -0.71 -64.69
N TYR A 4 6.61 -2.02 -64.83
CA TYR A 4 7.91 -2.68 -64.83
C TYR A 4 7.98 -3.70 -65.95
N HIS A 5 8.56 -3.30 -67.09
CA HIS A 5 9.06 -4.23 -68.08
C HIS A 5 10.45 -4.70 -67.63
N LEU A 6 10.54 -5.96 -67.17
CA LEU A 6 11.80 -6.64 -66.95
C LEU A 6 12.50 -6.85 -68.29
N LEU A 7 13.49 -6.01 -68.59
CA LEU A 7 14.37 -6.17 -69.75
C LEU A 7 15.65 -6.86 -69.29
N TYR A 8 15.77 -8.14 -69.62
CA TYR A 8 16.97 -8.94 -69.40
C TYR A 8 17.89 -8.76 -70.61
N CYS A 9 18.92 -7.92 -70.49
CA CYS A 9 20.00 -7.85 -71.49
C CYS A 9 21.32 -7.49 -70.81
N ALA A 10 22.36 -8.29 -71.05
CA ALA A 10 23.73 -7.96 -70.73
C ALA A 10 24.10 -6.61 -71.36
N VAL A 11 24.41 -5.63 -70.52
CA VAL A 11 24.46 -4.22 -70.92
C VAL A 11 25.83 -3.92 -71.54
N SER A 12 25.91 -3.92 -72.88
CA SER A 12 27.02 -3.28 -73.60
C SER A 12 27.06 -1.78 -73.30
N ALA A 13 28.21 -1.12 -73.48
CA ALA A 13 28.43 0.29 -73.14
C ALA A 13 27.40 1.27 -73.77
N GLU A 14 26.77 0.86 -74.88
CA GLU A 14 25.78 1.64 -75.62
C GLU A 14 24.43 1.77 -74.88
N VAL A 15 24.04 0.79 -74.08
CA VAL A 15 22.78 0.79 -73.32
C VAL A 15 22.87 1.70 -72.09
N LYS A 16 24.05 1.79 -71.43
CA LYS A 16 24.28 2.72 -70.30
C LYS A 16 24.11 4.19 -70.69
N SER A 17 24.53 4.57 -71.90
CA SER A 17 24.42 5.93 -72.45
C SER A 17 22.96 6.36 -72.70
N LYS A 18 22.07 5.43 -73.06
CA LYS A 18 20.64 5.72 -73.25
C LYS A 18 19.89 5.83 -71.92
N ILE A 19 20.25 5.01 -70.93
CA ILE A 19 19.63 5.02 -69.60
C ILE A 19 19.91 6.33 -68.84
N SER A 20 21.11 6.90 -68.93
CA SER A 20 21.46 8.15 -68.23
C SER A 20 20.69 9.39 -68.70
N LYS A 21 19.98 9.30 -69.83
CA LYS A 21 19.11 10.37 -70.35
C LYS A 21 17.65 10.21 -69.92
N MET A 22 17.27 9.09 -69.30
CA MET A 22 15.93 8.88 -68.77
C MET A 22 15.93 9.27 -67.27
N LYS A 23 14.99 10.14 -66.86
CA LYS A 23 14.77 10.47 -65.43
C LYS A 23 14.10 9.27 -64.73
N ILE A 24 14.88 8.24 -64.45
CA ILE A 24 14.45 7.06 -63.70
C ILE A 24 15.10 7.17 -62.32
N GLU A 25 14.27 7.29 -61.27
CA GLU A 25 14.76 7.46 -59.89
C GLU A 25 15.28 6.16 -59.28
N ASN A 26 14.87 4.99 -59.80
CA ASN A 26 15.30 3.69 -59.28
C ASN A 26 15.52 2.68 -60.40
N ILE A 27 16.77 2.27 -60.60
CA ILE A 27 17.16 1.19 -61.51
C ILE A 27 17.75 0.06 -60.67
N ILE A 28 17.17 -1.13 -60.77
CA ILE A 28 17.69 -2.33 -60.12
C ILE A 28 18.49 -3.11 -61.17
N PHE A 29 19.80 -3.19 -61.00
CA PHE A 29 20.64 -4.14 -61.72
C PHE A 29 20.83 -5.36 -60.85
N THR A 30 20.41 -6.53 -61.34
CA THR A 30 20.77 -7.80 -60.70
C THR A 30 21.93 -8.40 -61.50
N SER A 31 23.14 -8.37 -60.95
CA SER A 31 24.25 -9.21 -61.42
C SER A 31 24.41 -10.37 -60.43
N ASP A 32 24.52 -11.58 -60.97
CA ASP A 32 24.94 -12.85 -60.35
C ASP A 32 25.04 -12.93 -58.82
N LEU A 33 24.40 -13.97 -58.28
CA LEU A 33 24.29 -14.38 -56.88
C LEU A 33 25.60 -14.57 -56.07
N GLU A 34 26.77 -14.25 -56.62
CA GLU A 34 28.06 -14.62 -56.00
C GLU A 34 28.97 -13.45 -55.61
N ARG A 35 28.58 -12.19 -55.78
CA ARG A 35 29.27 -11.05 -55.15
C ARG A 35 28.28 -9.99 -54.69
N PRO A 36 28.15 -9.72 -53.38
CA PRO A 36 27.29 -8.65 -52.91
C PRO A 36 27.88 -7.31 -53.37
N CYS A 37 27.24 -6.70 -54.38
CA CYS A 37 27.37 -5.27 -54.63
C CYS A 37 26.91 -4.56 -53.36
N SER A 38 27.86 -4.06 -52.56
CA SER A 38 27.59 -3.27 -51.37
C SER A 38 27.02 -1.91 -51.78
N LEU A 39 25.73 -1.86 -52.11
CA LEU A 39 24.96 -0.62 -52.04
C LEU A 39 24.81 -0.28 -50.56
N MET A 40 25.78 0.48 -50.04
CA MET A 40 25.65 1.14 -48.74
C MET A 40 24.53 2.18 -48.84
N PHE A 41 23.30 1.79 -48.50
CA PHE A 41 22.28 2.75 -48.10
C PHE A 41 22.77 3.43 -46.82
N ARG A 42 23.39 4.61 -46.92
CA ARG A 42 23.69 5.44 -45.74
C ARG A 42 22.37 6.04 -45.26
N LEU A 43 21.77 5.44 -44.24
CA LEU A 43 20.63 6.02 -43.54
C LEU A 43 21.09 7.32 -42.85
N ASN A 44 20.26 8.37 -42.94
CA ASN A 44 20.50 9.62 -42.21
C ASN A 44 20.09 9.41 -40.73
N MET A 45 21.08 9.32 -39.84
CA MET A 45 20.88 8.99 -38.43
C MET A 45 21.04 10.26 -37.56
N ASP A 46 20.06 10.58 -36.71
CA ASP A 46 20.14 11.65 -35.71
C ASP A 46 19.85 11.11 -34.30
N ALA A 47 20.83 11.19 -33.40
CA ALA A 47 20.73 10.71 -32.02
C ALA A 47 20.31 11.78 -31.00
N ARG A 48 20.03 13.02 -31.43
CA ARG A 48 19.78 14.17 -30.54
C ARG A 48 18.30 14.44 -30.32
N ILE A 49 17.48 14.19 -31.32
CA ILE A 49 16.05 14.58 -31.32
C ILE A 49 15.20 13.65 -30.45
N LEU A 50 15.50 12.35 -30.46
CA LEU A 50 14.59 11.35 -29.88
C LEU A 50 14.53 11.41 -28.34
N TYR A 51 15.66 11.61 -27.66
CA TYR A 51 15.72 11.62 -26.20
C TYR A 51 14.78 12.66 -25.55
N PRO A 52 14.82 13.97 -25.89
CA PRO A 52 13.94 14.95 -25.25
C PRO A 52 12.46 14.66 -25.49
N ILE A 53 12.09 14.14 -26.68
CA ILE A 53 10.71 13.74 -26.98
C ILE A 53 10.27 12.57 -26.09
N MET A 54 11.09 11.52 -26.00
CA MET A 54 10.79 10.34 -25.17
C MET A 54 10.72 10.71 -23.68
N ALA A 55 11.57 11.63 -23.22
CA ALA A 55 11.55 12.10 -21.84
C ALA A 55 10.25 12.84 -21.50
N GLU A 56 9.76 13.74 -22.37
CA GLU A 56 8.47 14.42 -22.17
C GLU A 56 7.29 13.45 -22.23
N LEU A 57 7.34 12.43 -23.09
CA LEU A 57 6.30 11.39 -23.14
C LEU A 57 6.25 10.57 -21.84
N ARG A 58 7.41 10.22 -21.25
CA ARG A 58 7.48 9.51 -19.96
C ARG A 58 7.07 10.37 -18.76
N LEU A 59 7.19 11.69 -18.88
CA LEU A 59 6.87 12.62 -17.79
C LEU A 59 5.37 12.61 -17.46
N ILE A 60 4.52 12.51 -18.49
CA ILE A 60 3.06 12.57 -18.39
C ILE A 60 2.47 11.16 -18.48
N LYS A 61 2.00 10.63 -17.34
CA LYS A 61 1.57 9.23 -17.24
C LYS A 61 0.19 9.04 -17.89
N THR A 62 0.05 7.97 -18.66
CA THR A 62 -1.25 7.48 -19.15
C THR A 62 -2.04 6.78 -18.05
N ASP A 63 -3.34 6.58 -18.26
CA ASP A 63 -4.21 5.94 -17.26
C ASP A 63 -3.74 4.51 -16.93
N LYS A 64 -3.24 3.78 -17.93
CA LYS A 64 -2.68 2.43 -17.75
C LYS A 64 -1.39 2.43 -16.92
N GLU A 65 -0.54 3.44 -17.09
CA GLU A 65 0.67 3.58 -16.27
C GLU A 65 0.30 3.89 -14.82
N LEU A 66 -0.68 4.77 -14.61
CA LEU A 66 -1.17 5.10 -13.27
C LEU A 66 -1.82 3.91 -12.57
N GLU A 67 -2.50 3.01 -13.27
CA GLU A 67 -2.99 1.75 -12.68
C GLU A 67 -1.85 0.89 -12.13
N VAL A 68 -0.74 0.79 -12.86
CA VAL A 68 0.44 0.02 -12.41
C VAL A 68 1.12 0.72 -11.24
N ILE A 69 1.31 2.04 -11.30
CA ILE A 69 1.93 2.80 -10.20
C ILE A 69 1.08 2.71 -8.93
N ARG A 70 -0.25 2.85 -9.03
CA ARG A 70 -1.17 2.64 -7.88
C ARG A 70 -1.02 1.26 -7.28
N TYR A 71 -0.88 0.22 -8.11
CA TYR A 71 -0.65 -1.14 -7.63
C TYR A 71 0.70 -1.26 -6.90
N VAL A 72 1.78 -0.71 -7.46
CA VAL A 72 3.11 -0.72 -6.83
C VAL A 72 3.07 -0.01 -5.47
N CYS A 73 2.45 1.18 -5.40
CA CYS A 73 2.30 1.95 -4.16
C CYS A 73 1.47 1.21 -3.10
N LYS A 74 0.40 0.52 -3.51
CA LYS A 74 -0.41 -0.34 -2.63
C LYS A 74 0.44 -1.46 -2.01
N ILE A 75 1.26 -2.14 -2.81
CA ILE A 75 2.14 -3.21 -2.32
C ILE A 75 3.25 -2.65 -1.42
N ALA A 76 3.84 -1.51 -1.79
CA ALA A 76 4.82 -0.81 -0.96
C ALA A 76 4.24 -0.46 0.42
N SER A 77 3.02 0.09 0.43
CA SER A 77 2.29 0.46 1.63
C SER A 77 1.98 -0.75 2.52
N LEU A 78 1.55 -1.86 1.92
CA LEU A 78 1.35 -3.13 2.62
C LEU A 78 2.65 -3.61 3.30
N ALA A 79 3.77 -3.56 2.59
CA ALA A 79 5.07 -3.99 3.08
C ALA A 79 5.61 -3.09 4.20
N HIS A 80 5.46 -1.76 4.09
CA HIS A 80 5.78 -0.83 5.17
C HIS A 80 4.95 -1.11 6.44
N ARG A 81 3.65 -1.39 6.29
CA ARG A 81 2.80 -1.77 7.43
C ARG A 81 3.21 -3.11 8.05
N ALA A 82 3.63 -4.09 7.24
CA ALA A 82 4.14 -5.36 7.75
C ALA A 82 5.42 -5.16 8.56
N MET A 83 6.34 -4.32 8.09
CA MET A 83 7.54 -3.95 8.84
C MET A 83 7.24 -3.25 10.17
N MET A 84 6.33 -2.26 10.16
CA MET A 84 5.92 -1.57 11.40
C MET A 84 5.36 -2.54 12.44
N LYS A 85 4.70 -3.62 12.01
CA LYS A 85 4.22 -4.69 12.90
C LYS A 85 5.35 -5.60 13.38
N ALA A 86 6.37 -5.81 12.55
CA ALA A 86 7.47 -6.74 12.80
C ALA A 86 8.61 -6.14 13.65
N VAL A 87 8.81 -4.82 13.63
CA VAL A 87 9.92 -4.17 14.34
C VAL A 87 9.92 -4.48 15.83
N ARG A 88 11.09 -4.89 16.33
CA ARG A 88 11.35 -5.13 17.75
C ARG A 88 12.76 -4.66 18.05
N VAL A 89 12.97 -4.15 19.26
CA VAL A 89 14.31 -3.89 19.79
C VAL A 89 15.13 -5.19 19.75
N GLY A 90 16.39 -5.08 19.35
CA GLY A 90 17.34 -6.18 19.25
C GLY A 90 17.40 -6.87 17.88
N LEU A 91 16.46 -6.58 16.96
CA LEU A 91 16.59 -6.99 15.55
C LEU A 91 17.70 -6.20 14.85
N HIS A 92 18.24 -6.74 13.77
CA HIS A 92 19.07 -5.99 12.84
C HIS A 92 18.21 -5.36 11.75
N GLU A 93 18.68 -4.24 11.22
CA GLU A 93 18.01 -3.50 10.14
C GLU A 93 17.73 -4.38 8.90
N TYR A 94 18.66 -5.24 8.48
CA TYR A 94 18.47 -6.15 7.34
C TYR A 94 17.33 -7.16 7.55
N GLN A 95 16.94 -7.46 8.80
CA GLN A 95 15.81 -8.36 9.07
C GLN A 95 14.50 -7.67 8.69
N LEU A 96 14.39 -6.36 8.90
CA LEU A 96 13.27 -5.55 8.45
C LEU A 96 13.27 -5.39 6.92
N GLU A 97 14.44 -5.19 6.31
CA GLU A 97 14.59 -5.24 4.85
C GLU A 97 14.03 -6.58 4.30
N SER A 98 14.38 -7.70 4.94
CA SER A 98 13.89 -9.01 4.53
C SER A 98 12.37 -9.13 4.63
N VAL A 99 11.73 -8.57 5.67
CA VAL A 99 10.26 -8.55 5.81
C VAL A 99 9.63 -7.74 4.68
N PHE A 100 10.18 -6.57 4.35
CA PHE A 100 9.69 -5.74 3.25
C PHE A 100 9.73 -6.50 1.92
N ARG A 101 10.91 -7.01 1.57
CA ARG A 101 11.16 -7.72 0.31
C ARG A 101 10.30 -8.96 0.18
N HIS A 102 10.17 -9.74 1.27
CA HIS A 102 9.28 -10.88 1.31
C HIS A 102 7.83 -10.47 1.04
N THR A 103 7.33 -9.46 1.74
CA THR A 103 5.94 -9.00 1.59
C THR A 103 5.65 -8.52 0.18
N CYS A 104 6.56 -7.72 -0.39
CA CYS A 104 6.44 -7.22 -1.76
C CYS A 104 6.39 -8.35 -2.79
N TYR A 105 7.28 -9.33 -2.68
CA TYR A 105 7.34 -10.41 -3.66
C TYR A 105 6.20 -11.41 -3.48
N PHE A 106 5.94 -11.84 -2.24
CA PHE A 106 4.94 -12.86 -1.93
C PHE A 106 3.51 -12.39 -2.20
N HIS A 107 3.15 -11.17 -1.79
CA HIS A 107 1.77 -10.66 -1.97
C HIS A 107 1.60 -9.83 -3.25
N GLY A 108 2.67 -9.23 -3.77
CA GLY A 108 2.60 -8.28 -4.86
C GLY A 108 3.24 -8.73 -6.17
N GLY A 109 3.94 -9.87 -6.20
CA GLY A 109 4.70 -10.31 -7.37
C GLY A 109 5.86 -9.38 -7.75
N CYS A 110 6.24 -8.45 -6.86
CA CYS A 110 7.31 -7.49 -7.08
C CYS A 110 8.67 -8.17 -6.88
N ARG A 111 9.19 -8.77 -7.95
CA ARG A 111 10.45 -9.54 -7.91
C ARG A 111 11.65 -8.65 -7.59
N HIS A 112 11.65 -7.41 -8.08
CA HIS A 112 12.71 -6.44 -7.88
C HIS A 112 12.26 -5.35 -6.89
N GLN A 113 13.25 -4.69 -6.32
CA GLN A 113 13.07 -3.43 -5.60
C GLN A 113 13.51 -2.32 -6.55
N ALA A 114 12.84 -1.17 -6.51
CA ALA A 114 13.15 -0.04 -7.37
C ALA A 114 14.55 0.55 -7.07
N PHE A 115 15.05 0.35 -5.85
CA PHE A 115 16.38 0.75 -5.40
C PHE A 115 16.82 -0.12 -4.21
N THR A 116 18.07 0.05 -3.76
CA THR A 116 18.57 -0.64 -2.56
C THR A 116 17.84 -0.15 -1.32
N CYS A 117 17.25 -1.07 -0.56
CA CYS A 117 16.48 -0.75 0.64
C CYS A 117 17.31 0.00 1.67
N VAL A 118 16.76 1.09 2.20
CA VAL A 118 17.39 1.87 3.27
C VAL A 118 16.63 1.59 4.57
N VAL A 119 17.24 0.87 5.50
CA VAL A 119 16.68 0.65 6.84
C VAL A 119 17.64 1.21 7.85
N ALA A 120 17.40 2.43 8.32
CA ALA A 120 18.33 3.17 9.14
C ALA A 120 17.76 3.42 10.54
N SER A 121 18.43 2.91 11.58
CA SER A 121 18.04 3.07 12.98
C SER A 121 18.96 4.04 13.73
N GLY A 122 18.37 4.86 14.61
CA GLY A 122 19.10 5.84 15.42
C GLY A 122 19.86 6.85 14.56
N VAL A 123 21.14 7.05 14.86
CA VAL A 123 22.01 8.02 14.14
C VAL A 123 22.08 7.77 12.63
N ASN A 124 21.92 6.52 12.18
CA ASN A 124 21.95 6.18 10.75
C ASN A 124 20.82 6.86 9.97
N GLY A 125 19.71 7.24 10.63
CA GLY A 125 18.60 7.96 10.00
C GLY A 125 19.01 9.31 9.37
N ALA A 126 20.18 9.85 9.75
CA ALA A 126 20.75 11.05 9.14
C ALA A 126 21.56 10.79 7.85
N ILE A 127 21.82 9.53 7.48
CA ILE A 127 22.56 9.14 6.28
C ILE A 127 21.55 8.90 5.15
N LEU A 128 21.57 9.76 4.12
CA LEU A 128 20.48 9.84 3.13
C LEU A 128 20.24 8.54 2.34
N HIS A 129 21.32 7.88 1.91
CA HIS A 129 21.32 6.65 1.11
C HIS A 129 22.06 5.53 1.86
N TYR A 130 21.75 5.34 3.14
CA TYR A 130 22.23 4.19 3.92
C TYR A 130 21.78 2.85 3.29
N GLY A 131 22.38 1.72 3.67
CA GLY A 131 21.98 0.39 3.16
C GLY A 131 22.75 -0.12 1.95
N HIS A 132 23.63 0.68 1.35
CA HIS A 132 24.52 0.19 0.28
C HIS A 132 25.61 -0.75 0.82
N ALA A 133 26.35 -1.40 -0.08
CA ALA A 133 27.29 -2.48 0.26
C ALA A 133 28.35 -2.17 1.34
N ALA A 134 28.70 -0.89 1.57
CA ALA A 134 29.69 -0.53 2.61
C ALA A 134 29.05 -0.27 3.99
N VAL A 135 27.72 -0.09 4.05
CA VAL A 135 26.92 0.10 5.26
C VAL A 135 25.59 -0.67 5.11
N PRO A 136 25.64 -2.01 5.09
CA PRO A 136 24.63 -2.86 4.46
C PRO A 136 23.44 -3.20 5.38
N ASN A 137 22.84 -2.21 6.04
CA ASN A 137 21.73 -2.40 6.99
C ASN A 137 22.08 -3.39 8.12
N ASP A 138 23.29 -3.31 8.67
CA ASP A 138 23.82 -4.28 9.63
C ASP A 138 23.79 -3.79 11.09
N LYS A 139 23.30 -2.56 11.35
CA LYS A 139 23.18 -2.09 12.72
C LYS A 139 22.05 -2.82 13.44
N ARG A 140 22.30 -3.14 14.72
CA ARG A 140 21.29 -3.62 15.65
C ARG A 140 20.41 -2.46 16.11
N ILE A 141 19.10 -2.67 16.06
CA ILE A 141 18.08 -1.70 16.47
C ILE A 141 18.02 -1.71 18.00
N GLU A 142 18.25 -0.56 18.62
CA GLU A 142 18.30 -0.42 20.08
C GLU A 142 17.01 0.25 20.62
N ASP A 143 16.77 0.12 21.92
CA ASP A 143 15.64 0.81 22.55
C ASP A 143 15.83 2.34 22.48
N GLY A 144 14.75 3.05 22.17
CA GLY A 144 14.77 4.49 21.94
C GLY A 144 15.18 4.93 20.53
N ASP A 145 15.66 4.03 19.66
CA ASP A 145 15.97 4.38 18.27
C ASP A 145 14.70 4.80 17.50
N MET A 146 14.85 5.79 16.61
CA MET A 146 13.93 5.97 15.48
C MET A 146 14.40 5.11 14.31
N CYS A 147 13.49 4.37 13.70
CA CYS A 147 13.70 3.64 12.45
C CYS A 147 13.19 4.48 11.29
N LEU A 148 14.08 4.85 10.36
CA LEU A 148 13.77 5.48 9.10
C LEU A 148 13.94 4.44 7.98
N CYS A 149 12.84 4.11 7.34
CA CYS A 149 12.72 3.01 6.38
C CYS A 149 12.29 3.56 5.03
N ASP A 150 13.22 3.68 4.09
CA ASP A 150 13.03 4.21 2.73
C ASP A 150 13.21 3.08 1.72
N MET A 151 12.07 2.60 1.20
CA MET A 151 11.98 1.40 0.38
C MET A 151 10.78 1.44 -0.56
N GLY A 152 11.00 0.89 -1.74
CA GLY A 152 10.00 0.81 -2.79
C GLY A 152 10.16 -0.44 -3.65
N PRO A 153 9.08 -1.20 -3.90
CA PRO A 153 9.10 -2.30 -4.84
C PRO A 153 9.09 -1.80 -6.29
N GLU A 154 9.42 -2.70 -7.21
CA GLU A 154 9.22 -2.50 -8.64
C GLU A 154 8.27 -3.58 -9.17
N TYR A 155 7.27 -3.17 -9.96
CA TYR A 155 6.37 -4.09 -10.67
C TYR A 155 6.17 -3.65 -12.12
N ASN A 156 6.38 -4.56 -13.08
CA ASN A 156 6.41 -4.24 -14.51
C ASN A 156 7.32 -3.05 -14.84
N CYS A 157 8.47 -2.98 -14.17
CA CYS A 157 9.43 -1.88 -14.23
C CYS A 157 8.93 -0.54 -13.70
N TYR A 158 7.73 -0.41 -13.14
CA TYR A 158 7.29 0.82 -12.47
C TYR A 158 7.68 0.78 -11.00
N ALA A 159 8.29 1.87 -10.55
CA ALA A 159 8.78 2.06 -9.20
C ALA A 159 7.68 2.61 -8.27
N GLY A 160 7.76 2.23 -7.00
CA GLY A 160 7.22 2.99 -5.88
C GLY A 160 8.38 3.54 -5.06
N ASP A 161 8.15 4.60 -4.29
CA ASP A 161 9.15 5.21 -3.43
C ASP A 161 8.50 5.75 -2.15
N ILE A 162 8.55 4.97 -1.06
CA ILE A 162 7.89 5.32 0.19
C ILE A 162 8.91 5.28 1.31
N THR A 163 8.97 6.37 2.08
CA THR A 163 9.66 6.41 3.37
C THR A 163 8.66 6.47 4.51
N THR A 164 8.86 5.61 5.50
CA THR A 164 8.22 5.66 6.81
C THR A 164 9.25 5.85 7.91
N THR A 165 8.90 6.61 8.95
CA THR A 165 9.77 6.81 10.12
C THR A 165 8.96 6.58 11.39
N TYR A 166 9.44 5.72 12.31
CA TYR A 166 8.72 5.35 13.53
C TYR A 166 9.67 4.90 14.65
N PRO A 167 9.30 5.04 15.92
CA PRO A 167 10.12 4.57 17.05
C PRO A 167 10.19 3.04 17.05
N ALA A 168 11.38 2.49 17.26
CA ALA A 168 11.65 1.05 17.27
C ALA A 168 10.85 0.29 18.35
N ASN A 169 10.54 0.96 19.46
CA ASN A 169 9.77 0.42 20.58
C ASN A 169 8.26 0.77 20.51
N GLY A 170 7.81 1.39 19.41
CA GLY A 170 6.42 1.78 19.19
C GLY A 170 5.95 3.04 19.93
N LYS A 171 6.81 3.72 20.72
CA LYS A 171 6.43 4.91 21.49
C LYS A 171 7.36 6.08 21.23
N TYR A 172 6.78 7.18 20.72
CA TYR A 172 7.55 8.40 20.48
C TYR A 172 7.88 9.10 21.80
N THR A 173 9.15 9.47 21.99
CA THR A 173 9.54 10.46 23.01
C THR A 173 9.09 11.86 22.60
N GLU A 174 9.04 12.82 23.53
CA GLU A 174 8.64 14.20 23.20
C GLU A 174 9.58 14.87 22.18
N LYS A 175 10.88 14.56 22.23
CA LYS A 175 11.84 15.01 21.20
C LYS A 175 11.50 14.42 19.83
N GLN A 176 11.24 13.11 19.77
CA GLN A 176 10.90 12.42 18.52
C GLN A 176 9.58 12.93 17.95
N LYS A 177 8.54 13.12 18.79
CA LYS A 177 7.26 13.71 18.38
C LYS A 177 7.44 15.10 17.78
N MET A 178 8.27 15.96 18.40
CA MET A 178 8.53 17.30 17.90
C MET A 178 9.11 17.26 16.48
N VAL A 179 10.19 16.49 16.29
CA VAL A 179 10.86 16.36 14.98
C VAL A 179 9.93 15.73 13.95
N TYR A 180 9.23 14.65 14.32
CA TYR A 180 8.33 13.96 13.43
C TYR A 180 7.15 14.85 12.98
N ASN A 181 6.50 15.53 13.92
CA ASN A 181 5.37 16.39 13.61
C ASN A 181 5.78 17.64 12.80
N ALA A 182 7.02 18.13 12.95
CA ALA A 182 7.56 19.19 12.08
C ALA A 182 7.64 18.73 10.62
N VAL A 183 8.13 17.50 10.40
CA VAL A 183 8.22 16.91 9.06
C VAL A 183 6.83 16.57 8.50
N LEU A 184 5.93 16.05 9.33
CA LEU A 184 4.55 15.74 8.95
C LEU A 184 3.77 16.98 8.50
N GLU A 185 3.91 18.09 9.23
CA GLU A 185 3.23 19.34 8.87
C GLU A 185 3.78 19.92 7.57
N ALA A 186 5.10 19.88 7.38
CA ALA A 186 5.73 20.33 6.14
C ALA A 186 5.34 19.44 4.94
N ASN A 187 5.28 18.12 5.10
CA ASN A 187 4.75 17.18 4.10
C ASN A 187 3.29 17.50 3.74
N ARG A 188 2.41 17.70 4.73
CA ARG A 188 1.00 18.06 4.50
C ARG A 188 0.83 19.42 3.83
N ALA A 189 1.67 20.40 4.19
CA ALA A 189 1.65 21.74 3.58
C ALA A 189 2.03 21.67 2.10
N VAL A 190 3.06 20.89 1.76
CA VAL A 190 3.47 20.64 0.37
C VAL A 190 2.39 19.90 -0.40
N PHE A 191 1.84 18.82 0.16
CA PHE A 191 0.73 18.08 -0.45
C PHE A 191 -0.44 19.02 -0.77
N LYS A 192 -0.84 19.87 0.17
CA LYS A 192 -1.94 20.83 -0.05
C LYS A 192 -1.63 21.86 -1.14
N ALA A 193 -0.36 22.23 -1.30
CA ALA A 193 0.08 23.19 -2.31
C ALA A 193 0.25 22.57 -3.70
N ALA A 194 0.51 21.26 -3.80
CA ALA A 194 0.84 20.58 -5.05
C ALA A 194 -0.36 20.48 -6.00
N LYS A 195 -0.39 21.34 -7.01
CA LYS A 195 -1.41 21.33 -8.08
C LYS A 195 -0.83 21.89 -9.38
N PRO A 196 -1.49 21.70 -10.54
CA PRO A 196 -1.03 22.29 -11.79
C PRO A 196 -0.75 23.79 -11.66
N GLY A 197 0.37 24.24 -12.22
CA GLY A 197 0.81 25.64 -12.14
C GLY A 197 1.71 25.97 -10.94
N THR A 198 1.87 25.05 -9.98
CA THR A 198 2.77 25.26 -8.82
C THR A 198 4.22 24.97 -9.19
N ARG A 199 5.15 25.89 -8.88
CA ARG A 199 6.58 25.67 -9.16
C ARG A 199 7.19 24.74 -8.11
N TRP A 200 8.01 23.79 -8.56
CA TRP A 200 8.69 22.85 -7.66
C TRP A 200 9.57 23.53 -6.61
N ILE A 201 10.26 24.60 -7.00
CA ILE A 201 11.09 25.40 -6.10
C ILE A 201 10.26 26.00 -4.96
N ASP A 202 9.04 26.49 -5.25
CA ASP A 202 8.18 27.10 -4.25
C ASP A 202 7.74 26.07 -3.19
N MET A 203 7.47 24.83 -3.61
CA MET A 203 7.16 23.74 -2.68
C MET A 203 8.36 23.41 -1.78
N HIS A 204 9.58 23.37 -2.32
CA HIS A 204 10.77 23.14 -1.50
C HIS A 204 10.98 24.25 -0.46
N MET A 205 10.82 25.51 -0.87
CA MET A 205 10.89 26.66 0.02
C MET A 205 9.78 26.64 1.08
N LEU A 206 8.57 26.18 0.72
CA LEU A 206 7.47 26.00 1.67
C LEU A 206 7.82 24.96 2.74
N ALA A 207 8.35 23.80 2.35
CA ALA A 207 8.77 22.75 3.29
C ALA A 207 9.83 23.26 4.28
N GLU A 208 10.87 23.93 3.77
CA GLU A 208 11.91 24.53 4.62
C GLU A 208 11.33 25.57 5.59
N LYS A 209 10.45 26.46 5.11
CA LYS A 209 9.83 27.49 5.95
C LYS A 209 9.03 26.86 7.10
N VAL A 210 8.23 25.83 6.82
CA VAL A 210 7.46 25.12 7.85
C VAL A 210 8.40 24.44 8.87
N ILE A 211 9.45 23.77 8.41
CA ILE A 211 10.45 23.15 9.30
C ILE A 211 11.10 24.21 10.22
N LEU A 212 11.54 25.34 9.68
CA LEU A 212 12.16 26.41 10.47
C LEU A 212 11.19 27.01 11.50
N ILE A 213 9.90 27.16 11.15
CA ILE A 213 8.86 27.61 12.10
C ILE A 213 8.75 26.64 13.28
N HIS A 214 8.74 25.32 13.02
CA HIS A 214 8.67 24.31 14.06
C HIS A 214 9.94 24.29 14.93
N LEU A 215 11.12 24.37 14.32
CA LEU A 215 12.39 24.43 15.05
C LEU A 215 12.49 25.68 15.94
N LYS A 216 12.02 26.84 15.45
CA LYS A 216 11.90 28.06 16.25
C LYS A 216 10.92 27.89 17.42
N LYS A 217 9.74 27.30 17.17
CA LYS A 217 8.74 27.02 18.23
C LYS A 217 9.28 26.09 19.31
N ALA A 218 10.14 25.14 18.93
CA ALA A 218 10.82 24.23 19.85
C ALA A 218 12.02 24.86 20.58
N GLY A 219 12.35 26.12 20.31
CA GLY A 219 13.46 26.83 20.96
C GLY A 219 14.85 26.51 20.39
N LEU A 220 14.93 25.77 19.28
CA LEU A 220 16.20 25.43 18.63
C LEU A 220 16.73 26.61 17.79
N LEU A 221 15.83 27.47 17.31
CA LEU A 221 16.15 28.63 16.48
C LEU A 221 15.58 29.92 17.09
N ILE A 222 16.24 31.05 16.82
CA ILE A 222 15.85 32.41 17.24
C ILE A 222 15.99 33.40 16.08
N GLY A 223 15.27 34.53 16.14
CA GLY A 223 15.27 35.54 15.08
C GLY A 223 14.10 35.42 14.11
N ASP A 224 14.15 36.12 12.97
CA ASP A 224 13.09 36.17 11.99
C ASP A 224 13.14 35.01 10.97
N ILE A 225 11.98 34.48 10.57
CA ILE A 225 11.89 33.32 9.66
C ILE A 225 12.29 33.70 8.23
N ASP A 226 11.91 34.88 7.76
CA ASP A 226 12.21 35.29 6.39
C ASP A 226 13.71 35.60 6.24
N GLU A 227 14.36 36.16 7.27
CA GLU A 227 15.81 36.27 7.32
C GLU A 227 16.53 34.90 7.29
N MET A 228 16.01 33.89 8.02
CA MET A 228 16.56 32.53 7.98
C MET A 228 16.43 31.89 6.60
N MET A 229 15.30 32.12 5.91
CA MET A 229 15.05 31.64 4.55
C MET A 229 16.00 32.28 3.54
N GLU A 230 16.22 33.59 3.63
CA GLU A 230 17.19 34.33 2.79
C GLU A 230 18.62 33.82 3.02
N ALA A 231 18.98 33.55 4.27
CA ALA A 231 20.27 32.95 4.63
C ALA A 231 20.41 31.46 4.22
N ARG A 232 19.35 30.84 3.68
CA ARG A 232 19.28 29.40 3.34
C ARG A 232 19.53 28.46 4.52
N LEU A 233 19.14 28.86 5.74
CA LEU A 233 19.30 28.04 6.94
C LEU A 233 18.56 26.69 6.86
N GLY A 234 17.42 26.64 6.15
CA GLY A 234 16.67 25.41 5.92
C GLY A 234 17.51 24.28 5.32
N ALA A 235 18.48 24.60 4.45
CA ALA A 235 19.36 23.63 3.81
C ALA A 235 20.32 22.92 4.76
N VAL A 236 20.55 23.46 5.96
CA VAL A 236 21.31 22.79 7.03
C VAL A 236 20.57 21.55 7.52
N PHE A 237 19.25 21.68 7.65
CA PHE A 237 18.35 20.65 8.19
C PHE A 237 17.75 19.76 7.09
N MET A 238 17.63 20.28 5.86
CA MET A 238 17.11 19.59 4.68
C MET A 238 18.05 19.77 3.47
N PRO A 239 19.20 19.07 3.42
CA PRO A 239 20.24 19.28 2.39
C PRO A 239 19.92 18.71 1.00
N HIS A 240 18.89 17.87 0.89
CA HIS A 240 18.47 17.23 -0.34
C HIS A 240 17.30 17.97 -1.00
N GLY A 241 17.01 17.63 -2.26
CA GLY A 241 15.82 18.11 -2.94
C GLY A 241 14.54 17.60 -2.29
N LEU A 242 13.45 18.37 -2.37
CA LEU A 242 12.15 18.00 -1.80
C LEU A 242 11.57 16.69 -2.39
N GLY A 243 12.00 16.31 -3.59
CA GLY A 243 11.59 15.08 -4.29
C GLY A 243 12.02 15.14 -5.76
N HIS A 244 11.40 14.31 -6.58
CA HIS A 244 11.66 14.03 -7.98
C HIS A 244 10.44 13.47 -8.71
N PHE A 245 10.58 13.27 -10.02
CA PHE A 245 9.59 12.48 -10.77
C PHE A 245 9.82 11.00 -10.52
N LEU A 246 8.74 10.24 -10.59
CA LEU A 246 8.68 8.80 -10.41
C LEU A 246 7.95 8.15 -11.59
N GLY A 247 8.43 6.98 -12.03
CA GLY A 247 7.82 6.24 -13.13
C GLY A 247 8.50 4.90 -13.33
N LEU A 248 9.08 4.67 -14.51
CA LEU A 248 9.88 3.47 -14.80
C LEU A 248 11.22 3.47 -14.04
N ASP A 249 11.77 4.65 -13.79
CA ASP A 249 12.94 4.81 -12.93
C ASP A 249 12.49 5.51 -11.63
N VAL A 250 13.10 5.14 -10.50
CA VAL A 250 12.80 5.80 -9.20
C VAL A 250 13.08 7.30 -9.28
N HIS A 251 14.22 7.67 -9.86
CA HIS A 251 14.54 9.03 -10.27
C HIS A 251 14.23 9.19 -11.76
N ASP A 252 12.97 9.44 -12.09
CA ASP A 252 12.48 9.47 -13.46
C ASP A 252 13.05 10.64 -14.29
N VAL A 253 12.95 10.52 -15.61
CA VAL A 253 13.52 11.46 -16.59
C VAL A 253 12.79 12.81 -16.64
N ALA A 254 13.26 13.71 -17.51
CA ALA A 254 12.64 15.01 -17.80
C ALA A 254 12.58 16.04 -16.66
N GLY A 255 13.35 15.83 -15.58
CA GLY A 255 13.43 16.74 -14.44
C GLY A 255 13.84 18.18 -14.80
N TYR A 256 14.75 18.36 -15.75
CA TYR A 256 15.36 19.65 -16.05
C TYR A 256 15.15 20.08 -17.51
N LEU A 257 14.61 21.27 -17.69
CA LEU A 257 14.55 21.97 -18.98
C LEU A 257 15.73 22.95 -19.17
N GLY A 258 16.58 23.11 -18.16
CA GLY A 258 17.67 24.09 -18.12
C GLY A 258 18.60 23.87 -16.93
N ALA A 259 19.38 24.88 -16.56
CA ALA A 259 20.34 24.80 -15.46
C ALA A 259 19.65 24.70 -14.09
N SER A 260 20.21 23.88 -13.20
CA SER A 260 19.79 23.79 -11.80
C SER A 260 20.28 25.00 -10.99
N SER A 261 19.63 25.26 -9.85
CA SER A 261 20.12 26.26 -8.89
C SER A 261 21.50 25.85 -8.33
N LYS A 262 22.30 26.83 -7.90
CA LYS A 262 23.56 26.59 -7.17
C LYS A 262 23.41 26.79 -5.66
N LEU A 263 22.25 27.27 -5.19
CA LEU A 263 22.02 27.56 -3.78
C LEU A 263 21.94 26.27 -2.94
N PRO A 264 22.36 26.30 -1.66
CA PRO A 264 22.19 25.18 -0.73
C PRO A 264 20.73 24.68 -0.68
N GLY A 265 20.55 23.36 -0.61
CA GLY A 265 19.25 22.69 -0.72
C GLY A 265 18.75 22.63 -2.17
N LEU A 266 18.55 23.79 -2.80
CA LEU A 266 18.00 23.92 -4.15
C LEU A 266 18.84 23.28 -5.25
N LYS A 267 20.17 23.23 -5.08
CA LYS A 267 21.08 22.52 -6.00
C LYS A 267 20.85 21.02 -6.06
N SER A 268 20.19 20.46 -5.05
CA SER A 268 19.92 19.03 -4.91
C SER A 268 18.50 18.65 -5.37
N LEU A 269 17.68 19.62 -5.80
CA LEU A 269 16.40 19.33 -6.45
C LEU A 269 16.65 18.44 -7.67
N ARG A 270 15.72 17.56 -8.02
CA ARG A 270 15.82 16.76 -9.25
C ARG A 270 14.92 17.28 -10.36
N THR A 271 14.12 18.30 -10.06
CA THR A 271 13.37 19.07 -11.05
C THR A 271 13.21 20.52 -10.61
N THR A 272 13.14 21.42 -11.59
CA THR A 272 12.80 22.85 -11.40
C THR A 272 11.51 23.22 -12.14
N ARG A 273 10.74 22.22 -12.58
CA ARG A 273 9.56 22.42 -13.41
C ARG A 273 8.38 22.94 -12.61
N THR A 274 7.41 23.47 -13.34
CA THR A 274 6.06 23.71 -12.84
C THR A 274 5.25 22.44 -12.99
N LEU A 275 4.51 22.07 -11.95
CA LEU A 275 3.64 20.90 -11.95
C LEU A 275 2.58 21.00 -13.04
N GLN A 276 2.31 19.88 -13.69
CA GLN A 276 1.25 19.69 -14.67
C GLN A 276 0.44 18.45 -14.29
N GLU A 277 -0.78 18.37 -14.79
CA GLU A 277 -1.60 17.17 -14.66
C GLU A 277 -0.85 15.93 -15.16
N ARG A 278 -1.08 14.79 -14.50
CA ARG A 278 -0.50 13.46 -14.76
C ARG A 278 1.01 13.34 -14.55
N MET A 279 1.66 14.35 -13.98
CA MET A 279 2.99 14.16 -13.38
C MET A 279 2.86 13.31 -12.11
N VAL A 280 3.74 12.33 -11.97
CA VAL A 280 3.89 11.51 -10.75
C VAL A 280 5.23 11.82 -10.12
N SER A 281 5.23 11.98 -8.80
CA SER A 281 6.40 12.40 -8.04
C SER A 281 6.30 12.00 -6.56
N ASP A 282 7.43 11.79 -5.90
CA ASP A 282 7.60 11.71 -4.44
C ASP A 282 7.65 13.13 -3.83
N ASN A 283 6.89 14.10 -4.37
CA ASN A 283 7.00 15.54 -4.06
C ASN A 283 6.80 15.90 -2.57
N ASN A 284 6.46 14.91 -1.76
CA ASN A 284 6.20 14.97 -0.35
C ASN A 284 7.35 14.43 0.52
N ARG A 285 8.55 14.16 -0.05
CA ARG A 285 9.76 13.71 0.65
C ARG A 285 10.39 14.77 1.55
N THR A 286 9.64 15.16 2.57
CA THR A 286 10.05 16.15 3.55
C THR A 286 10.93 15.50 4.61
N ARG A 287 11.96 16.22 5.05
CA ARG A 287 12.93 15.67 6.02
C ARG A 287 13.47 16.72 6.96
N LEU A 288 13.83 16.27 8.17
CA LEU A 288 14.58 17.02 9.16
C LEU A 288 15.71 16.15 9.71
N LEU A 289 16.95 16.60 9.55
CA LEU A 289 18.15 15.89 9.97
C LEU A 289 18.99 16.69 10.95
N PHE A 290 19.60 16.01 11.92
CA PHE A 290 20.62 16.56 12.80
C PHE A 290 22.00 15.99 12.44
N TYR A 291 22.47 16.33 11.24
CA TYR A 291 23.73 15.81 10.71
C TYR A 291 24.93 16.59 11.22
N ARG A 292 25.86 15.90 11.89
CA ARG A 292 26.98 16.49 12.64
C ARG A 292 27.76 17.54 11.84
N PHE A 293 28.26 17.19 10.65
CA PHE A 293 29.11 18.10 9.86
C PHE A 293 28.37 19.35 9.39
N MET A 294 27.11 19.21 8.97
CA MET A 294 26.29 20.34 8.52
C MET A 294 25.99 21.30 9.67
N LEU A 295 25.74 20.77 10.87
CA LEU A 295 25.55 21.58 12.07
C LEU A 295 26.85 22.28 12.48
N ASP A 296 27.98 21.58 12.45
CA ASP A 296 29.29 22.14 12.80
C ASP A 296 29.67 23.29 11.85
N ASP A 297 29.49 23.11 10.54
CA ASP A 297 29.70 24.16 9.54
C ASP A 297 28.76 25.36 9.77
N ALA A 298 27.49 25.11 10.07
CA ALA A 298 26.51 26.18 10.34
C ALA A 298 26.82 26.96 11.62
N PHE A 299 27.34 26.30 12.67
CA PHE A 299 27.80 27.00 13.88
C PHE A 299 29.06 27.84 13.66
N ASN A 300 29.87 27.48 12.67
CA ASN A 300 31.09 28.22 12.31
C ASN A 300 30.82 29.35 11.31
N ASP A 301 29.67 29.39 10.65
CA ASP A 301 29.26 30.50 9.79
C ASP A 301 28.49 31.57 10.60
N PRO A 302 29.06 32.78 10.81
CA PRO A 302 28.38 33.84 11.56
C PRO A 302 27.02 34.25 11.00
N LYS A 303 26.79 34.05 9.69
CA LYS A 303 25.50 34.36 9.04
C LYS A 303 24.38 33.41 9.50
N LEU A 304 24.73 32.15 9.78
CA LEU A 304 23.80 31.10 10.20
C LEU A 304 23.75 30.98 11.73
N ALA A 305 24.91 30.97 12.37
CA ALA A 305 25.07 30.76 13.81
C ALA A 305 24.23 31.72 14.66
N LYS A 306 24.04 32.98 14.20
CA LYS A 306 23.21 33.97 14.90
C LYS A 306 21.75 33.54 15.11
N PHE A 307 21.25 32.60 14.31
CA PHE A 307 19.88 32.08 14.41
C PHE A 307 19.78 30.79 15.23
N MET A 308 20.90 30.16 15.60
CA MET A 308 20.93 28.79 16.12
C MET A 308 21.23 28.75 17.61
N VAL A 309 20.37 28.08 18.39
CA VAL A 309 20.58 27.89 19.83
C VAL A 309 21.38 26.61 20.06
N LYS A 310 22.72 26.75 20.03
CA LYS A 310 23.65 25.60 20.06
C LYS A 310 23.37 24.61 21.19
N ALA A 311 23.14 25.09 22.42
CA ALA A 311 22.89 24.23 23.57
C ALA A 311 21.60 23.39 23.43
N GLU A 312 20.57 23.90 22.75
CA GLU A 312 19.34 23.16 22.51
C GLU A 312 19.48 22.20 21.33
N ILE A 313 20.12 22.62 20.24
CA ILE A 313 20.39 21.77 19.06
C ILE A 313 21.32 20.60 19.42
N ASP A 314 22.32 20.83 20.28
CA ASP A 314 23.26 19.77 20.70
C ASP A 314 22.53 18.61 21.42
N LYS A 315 21.33 18.82 21.97
CA LYS A 315 20.47 17.76 22.56
C LYS A 315 19.83 16.83 21.53
N TYR A 316 19.85 17.18 20.24
CA TYR A 316 19.31 16.38 19.13
C TYR A 316 20.42 15.73 18.29
N ARG A 317 21.69 16.00 18.59
CA ARG A 317 22.81 15.34 17.90
C ARG A 317 22.78 13.84 18.18
N GLY A 318 22.95 13.06 17.13
CA GLY A 318 22.95 11.59 17.23
C GLY A 318 21.55 10.96 17.20
N GLU A 319 20.47 11.75 17.24
CA GLU A 319 19.08 11.25 17.11
C GLU A 319 18.76 10.82 15.67
N GLY A 320 19.65 11.07 14.71
CA GLY A 320 19.45 10.77 13.29
C GLY A 320 18.59 11.82 12.59
N GLY A 321 17.43 11.39 12.11
CA GLY A 321 16.47 12.29 11.47
C GLY A 321 15.17 11.60 11.07
N VAL A 322 14.21 12.40 10.62
CA VAL A 322 12.89 11.93 10.19
C VAL A 322 12.68 12.28 8.73
N ARG A 323 12.21 11.32 7.94
CA ARG A 323 11.71 11.51 6.58
C ARG A 323 10.31 10.92 6.44
N ILE A 324 9.43 11.67 5.79
CA ILE A 324 8.10 11.21 5.37
C ILE A 324 8.05 11.43 3.88
N GLU A 325 7.70 10.39 3.13
CA GLU A 325 7.71 10.39 1.68
C GLU A 325 6.52 9.60 1.17
N ASP A 326 5.78 10.21 0.26
CA ASP A 326 4.56 9.71 -0.33
C ASP A 326 4.64 9.89 -1.85
N ASP A 327 4.16 8.90 -2.58
CA ASP A 327 4.01 8.95 -4.03
C ASP A 327 2.70 9.67 -4.38
N VAL A 328 2.80 10.73 -5.19
CA VAL A 328 1.67 11.63 -5.50
C VAL A 328 1.53 11.80 -7.00
N VAL A 329 0.29 11.70 -7.49
CA VAL A 329 -0.07 12.09 -8.86
C VAL A 329 -0.82 13.41 -8.85
N ILE A 330 -0.49 14.29 -9.80
CA ILE A 330 -1.15 15.58 -9.97
C ILE A 330 -2.35 15.46 -10.91
N TRP A 331 -3.48 16.05 -10.53
CA TRP A 331 -4.71 16.11 -11.32
C TRP A 331 -5.10 17.55 -11.65
N GLU A 332 -5.93 17.77 -12.66
CA GLU A 332 -6.42 19.11 -13.03
C GLU A 332 -6.91 19.92 -11.82
N LYS A 333 -7.63 19.26 -10.89
CA LYS A 333 -8.24 19.88 -9.70
C LYS A 333 -7.54 19.53 -8.38
N GLY A 334 -6.26 19.19 -8.40
CA GLY A 334 -5.49 18.93 -7.18
C GLY A 334 -4.46 17.82 -7.36
N ASN A 335 -4.49 16.85 -6.46
CA ASN A 335 -3.58 15.70 -6.45
C ASN A 335 -4.23 14.50 -5.74
N GLU A 336 -3.57 13.36 -5.83
CA GLU A 336 -3.95 12.11 -5.19
C GLU A 336 -2.69 11.50 -4.56
N ASN A 337 -2.76 11.18 -3.27
CA ASN A 337 -1.71 10.43 -2.58
C ASN A 337 -1.94 8.93 -2.84
N LEU A 338 -0.92 8.26 -3.39
CA LEU A 338 -0.93 6.84 -3.73
C LEU A 338 -0.44 5.94 -2.57
N SER A 339 0.17 6.55 -1.56
CA SER A 339 0.70 5.88 -0.37
C SER A 339 -0.35 5.76 0.74
N ASP A 340 -0.52 4.54 1.28
CA ASP A 340 -1.48 4.22 2.35
C ASP A 340 -0.76 3.62 3.58
N VAL A 341 -0.10 4.49 4.34
CA VAL A 341 0.66 4.12 5.54
C VAL A 341 0.28 5.00 6.73
N PRO A 342 0.39 4.51 7.98
CA PRO A 342 0.15 5.33 9.17
C PRO A 342 1.09 6.53 9.24
N ARG A 343 0.53 7.74 9.43
CA ARG A 343 1.28 9.00 9.51
C ARG A 343 1.09 9.78 10.80
N THR A 344 0.11 9.46 11.64
CA THR A 344 -0.16 10.23 12.86
C THR A 344 0.63 9.68 14.04
N THR A 345 1.16 10.58 14.87
CA THR A 345 1.74 10.22 16.17
C THR A 345 0.67 10.00 17.24
N GLU A 346 -0.58 10.37 16.94
CA GLU A 346 -1.73 10.17 17.81
C GLU A 346 -2.12 8.68 17.83
N GLU A 347 -2.10 8.10 19.03
CA GLU A 347 -2.79 6.85 19.32
C GLU A 347 -4.29 7.13 19.25
N ASN A 348 -4.94 6.80 18.13
CA ASN A 348 -6.40 6.93 17.97
C ASN A 348 -7.18 6.04 18.97
N VAL A 349 -6.48 5.20 19.71
CA VAL A 349 -6.99 4.41 20.82
C VAL A 349 -6.27 4.85 22.09
N ALA A 350 -7.02 5.42 23.03
CA ALA A 350 -6.45 5.85 24.30
C ALA A 350 -5.80 4.66 25.04
N PRO A 351 -4.65 4.84 25.71
CA PRO A 351 -4.10 3.81 26.58
C PRO A 351 -5.12 3.30 27.59
N ARG A 352 -4.97 2.05 28.01
CA ARG A 352 -5.91 1.34 28.90
C ARG A 352 -7.29 1.24 28.27
N SER A 353 -7.31 0.87 26.99
CA SER A 353 -8.54 0.52 26.26
C SER A 353 -8.68 -0.99 26.11
N VAL A 354 -9.92 -1.47 26.11
CA VAL A 354 -10.24 -2.86 25.78
C VAL A 354 -11.23 -2.89 24.63
N VAL A 355 -11.01 -3.77 23.65
CA VAL A 355 -12.03 -4.10 22.64
C VAL A 355 -12.90 -5.19 23.22
N LEU A 356 -14.21 -4.98 23.26
CA LEU A 356 -15.17 -5.99 23.67
C LEU A 356 -16.08 -6.34 22.49
N LEU A 357 -16.15 -7.62 22.15
CA LEU A 357 -16.95 -8.17 21.07
C LEU A 357 -17.96 -9.18 21.62
N ARG A 358 -19.09 -9.29 20.92
CA ARG A 358 -20.15 -10.26 21.19
C ARG A 358 -20.22 -11.23 20.02
N GLY A 359 -20.19 -12.52 20.32
CA GLY A 359 -20.44 -13.58 19.36
C GLY A 359 -21.92 -13.66 18.98
N GLY A 360 -22.19 -14.35 17.88
CA GLY A 360 -23.51 -14.66 17.38
C GLY A 360 -24.30 -15.51 18.39
N SER A 361 -25.61 -15.36 18.35
CA SER A 361 -26.56 -16.11 19.16
C SER A 361 -27.32 -17.09 18.27
N ASP A 362 -27.76 -18.21 18.84
CA ASP A 362 -28.64 -19.14 18.13
C ASP A 362 -29.99 -18.49 17.81
N MET A 363 -30.54 -18.84 16.65
CA MET A 363 -31.85 -18.38 16.20
C MET A 363 -32.84 -19.53 16.15
N ASN A 364 -33.82 -19.47 17.04
CA ASN A 364 -34.93 -20.40 17.04
C ASN A 364 -35.94 -20.07 15.93
N ARG A 365 -36.64 -21.10 15.45
CA ARG A 365 -37.71 -20.94 14.47
C ARG A 365 -38.96 -20.38 15.16
N TYR A 366 -39.18 -19.08 15.01
CA TYR A 366 -40.31 -18.38 15.65
C TYR A 366 -40.30 -18.56 17.18
N ASN A 367 -41.34 -19.17 17.74
CA ASN A 367 -41.52 -19.44 19.16
C ASN A 367 -41.25 -20.91 19.54
N THR A 368 -40.64 -21.70 18.65
CA THR A 368 -40.24 -23.07 18.98
C THR A 368 -38.85 -23.10 19.62
N ASP A 369 -38.52 -24.23 20.22
CA ASP A 369 -37.19 -24.62 20.67
C ASP A 369 -36.32 -25.20 19.54
N GLU A 370 -36.91 -25.48 18.37
CA GLU A 370 -36.17 -25.93 17.18
C GLU A 370 -35.36 -24.78 16.54
N THR A 371 -34.05 -24.97 16.37
CA THR A 371 -33.18 -24.06 15.61
C THR A 371 -33.49 -24.18 14.11
N GLY A 372 -34.14 -23.16 13.54
CA GLY A 372 -34.60 -23.20 12.14
C GLY A 372 -33.52 -22.98 11.09
N VAL A 373 -32.33 -22.54 11.51
CA VAL A 373 -31.18 -22.23 10.67
C VAL A 373 -29.93 -22.75 11.38
N PRO A 374 -29.00 -23.44 10.68
CA PRO A 374 -27.71 -23.80 11.26
C PRO A 374 -27.02 -22.56 11.83
N PHE A 375 -26.52 -22.66 13.06
CA PHE A 375 -25.78 -21.57 13.70
C PHE A 375 -24.62 -21.11 12.83
N ARG A 376 -24.50 -19.79 12.69
CA ARG A 376 -23.33 -19.15 12.09
C ARG A 376 -22.83 -18.07 13.04
N GLN A 377 -21.52 -18.09 13.28
CA GLN A 377 -20.86 -17.13 14.16
C GLN A 377 -20.90 -15.72 13.58
N GLU A 378 -20.89 -14.72 14.46
CA GLU A 378 -20.69 -13.32 14.08
C GLU A 378 -19.27 -13.15 13.48
N SER A 379 -19.18 -12.56 12.28
CA SER A 379 -17.97 -12.59 11.46
C SER A 379 -16.77 -11.92 12.11
N TYR A 380 -16.95 -10.78 12.80
CA TYR A 380 -15.86 -10.09 13.48
C TYR A 380 -15.41 -10.85 14.73
N PHE A 381 -16.36 -11.43 15.46
CA PHE A 381 -16.07 -12.29 16.60
C PHE A 381 -15.29 -13.54 16.19
N PHE A 382 -15.74 -14.22 15.13
CA PHE A 382 -15.08 -15.40 14.59
C PHE A 382 -13.66 -15.08 14.12
N TRP A 383 -13.48 -13.98 13.40
CA TRP A 383 -12.15 -13.56 12.95
C TRP A 383 -11.20 -13.28 14.13
N ALA A 384 -11.72 -12.67 15.21
CA ALA A 384 -10.91 -12.29 16.36
C ALA A 384 -10.54 -13.47 17.27
N PHE A 385 -11.41 -14.47 17.42
CA PHE A 385 -11.24 -15.53 18.42
C PHE A 385 -11.36 -16.97 17.89
N GLY A 386 -11.80 -17.17 16.64
CA GLY A 386 -11.99 -18.50 16.03
C GLY A 386 -13.11 -19.34 16.66
N VAL A 387 -13.94 -18.75 17.53
CA VAL A 387 -14.93 -19.48 18.36
C VAL A 387 -16.10 -19.99 17.53
N HIS A 388 -16.41 -21.27 17.68
CA HIS A 388 -17.48 -21.93 16.90
C HIS A 388 -18.81 -22.01 17.65
N GLU A 389 -18.80 -21.84 18.97
CA GLU A 389 -19.98 -21.89 19.81
C GLU A 389 -20.71 -20.54 19.87
N SER A 390 -22.02 -20.61 20.03
CA SER A 390 -22.90 -19.44 20.17
C SER A 390 -22.80 -18.79 21.55
N ASP A 391 -23.20 -17.52 21.62
CA ASP A 391 -23.35 -16.74 22.86
C ASP A 391 -22.07 -16.46 23.65
N PHE A 392 -20.90 -16.55 23.02
CA PHE A 392 -19.64 -16.13 23.62
C PHE A 392 -19.47 -14.60 23.59
N TYR A 393 -18.73 -14.08 24.55
CA TYR A 393 -18.17 -12.73 24.50
C TYR A 393 -16.64 -12.83 24.53
N GLY A 394 -15.96 -11.77 24.12
CA GLY A 394 -14.51 -11.77 24.01
C GLY A 394 -13.95 -10.37 24.18
N ALA A 395 -12.87 -10.26 24.93
CA ALA A 395 -12.16 -9.01 25.18
C ALA A 395 -10.71 -9.10 24.71
N ILE A 396 -10.20 -8.00 24.15
CA ILE A 396 -8.79 -7.84 23.79
C ILE A 396 -8.28 -6.56 24.45
N ASP A 397 -7.32 -6.69 25.36
CA ASP A 397 -6.61 -5.55 25.92
C ASP A 397 -5.72 -4.94 24.83
N VAL A 398 -5.98 -3.66 24.50
CA VAL A 398 -5.27 -2.98 23.41
C VAL A 398 -3.80 -2.74 23.77
N ASP A 399 -3.50 -2.52 25.05
CA ASP A 399 -2.14 -2.20 25.47
C ASP A 399 -1.22 -3.42 25.45
N THR A 400 -1.77 -4.60 25.78
CA THR A 400 -0.99 -5.84 25.93
C THR A 400 -1.22 -6.87 24.83
N GLY A 401 -2.29 -6.72 24.05
CA GLY A 401 -2.75 -7.71 23.07
C GLY A 401 -3.37 -8.97 23.67
N LYS A 402 -3.50 -9.04 25.02
CA LYS A 402 -4.03 -10.22 25.69
C LYS A 402 -5.52 -10.40 25.42
N SER A 403 -5.90 -11.64 25.16
CA SER A 403 -7.24 -12.07 24.79
C SER A 403 -7.94 -12.80 25.94
N CYS A 404 -9.21 -12.50 26.15
CA CYS A 404 -10.04 -13.16 27.15
C CYS A 404 -11.38 -13.57 26.54
N LEU A 405 -11.78 -14.83 26.70
CA LEU A 405 -13.11 -15.32 26.32
C LEU A 405 -14.05 -15.41 27.52
N PHE A 406 -15.33 -15.18 27.25
CA PHE A 406 -16.41 -15.32 28.23
C PHE A 406 -17.48 -16.27 27.69
N PRO A 407 -17.31 -17.58 27.86
CA PRO A 407 -18.32 -18.58 27.50
C PRO A 407 -19.61 -18.38 28.32
N PRO A 408 -20.80 -18.71 27.79
CA PRO A 408 -22.02 -18.72 28.58
C PRO A 408 -21.98 -19.83 29.64
N ILE A 409 -22.67 -19.62 30.76
CA ILE A 409 -22.96 -20.70 31.71
C ILE A 409 -24.13 -21.48 31.15
N LEU A 410 -23.89 -22.74 30.76
CA LEU A 410 -24.92 -23.64 30.27
C LEU A 410 -25.65 -24.29 31.45
N ASP A 411 -26.96 -24.52 31.29
CA ASP A 411 -27.75 -25.25 32.27
C ASP A 411 -27.22 -26.70 32.40
N PRO A 412 -27.22 -27.32 33.60
CA PRO A 412 -26.78 -28.70 33.77
C PRO A 412 -27.49 -29.69 32.84
N SER A 413 -28.73 -29.41 32.42
CA SER A 413 -29.46 -30.23 31.45
C SER A 413 -28.82 -30.24 30.06
N TYR A 414 -27.99 -29.26 29.68
CA TYR A 414 -27.20 -29.29 28.45
C TYR A 414 -26.34 -30.56 28.36
N ALA A 415 -25.81 -31.03 29.50
CA ALA A 415 -25.06 -32.28 29.58
C ALA A 415 -25.84 -33.51 29.12
N ILE A 416 -27.17 -33.45 29.23
CA ILE A 416 -28.10 -34.52 28.88
C ILE A 416 -28.47 -34.45 27.39
N TRP A 417 -28.70 -33.25 26.87
CA TRP A 417 -29.25 -33.03 25.53
C TRP A 417 -28.19 -32.83 24.45
N ASP A 418 -27.14 -32.07 24.75
CA ASP A 418 -26.15 -31.58 23.78
C ASP A 418 -24.73 -32.07 24.08
N GLY A 419 -24.54 -32.75 25.22
CA GLY A 419 -23.32 -33.46 25.58
C GLY A 419 -22.39 -32.66 26.50
N LYS A 420 -21.10 -33.01 26.49
CA LYS A 420 -20.16 -32.58 27.53
C LYS A 420 -20.06 -31.04 27.64
N ILE A 421 -20.42 -30.51 28.81
CA ILE A 421 -20.07 -29.14 29.21
C ILE A 421 -18.56 -29.09 29.42
N SER A 422 -17.88 -28.31 28.59
CA SER A 422 -16.43 -28.12 28.66
C SER A 422 -16.07 -27.06 29.70
N ASP A 423 -14.86 -27.15 30.28
CA ASP A 423 -14.37 -26.20 31.28
C ASP A 423 -13.53 -25.06 30.66
N GLU A 424 -13.07 -24.13 31.49
CA GLU A 424 -12.25 -22.99 31.06
C GLU A 424 -10.93 -23.43 30.44
N SER A 425 -10.33 -24.52 30.94
CA SER A 425 -9.05 -25.03 30.45
C SER A 425 -9.18 -25.57 29.03
N PHE A 426 -10.31 -26.23 28.74
CA PHE A 426 -10.64 -26.67 27.39
C PHE A 426 -10.74 -25.51 26.41
N PHE A 427 -11.55 -24.48 26.72
CA PHE A 427 -11.73 -23.35 25.81
C PHE A 427 -10.45 -22.56 25.60
N LYS A 428 -9.66 -22.40 26.68
CA LYS A 428 -8.35 -21.75 26.62
C LYS A 428 -7.42 -22.48 25.66
N SER A 429 -7.35 -23.81 25.75
CA SER A 429 -6.50 -24.62 24.88
C SER A 429 -7.03 -24.72 23.46
N LYS A 430 -8.36 -24.78 23.27
CA LYS A 430 -8.98 -24.92 21.95
C LYS A 430 -8.84 -23.66 21.10
N TYR A 431 -9.02 -22.50 21.73
CA TYR A 431 -9.02 -21.19 21.06
C TYR A 431 -7.73 -20.40 21.24
N GLU A 432 -6.75 -20.97 21.95
CA GLU A 432 -5.42 -20.38 22.15
C GLU A 432 -5.46 -18.95 22.73
N VAL A 433 -6.41 -18.69 23.63
CA VAL A 433 -6.59 -17.38 24.29
C VAL A 433 -5.88 -17.30 25.64
N ASP A 434 -5.59 -16.09 26.13
CA ASP A 434 -4.83 -15.90 27.37
C ASP A 434 -5.64 -16.20 28.63
N GLU A 435 -6.94 -15.88 28.63
CA GLU A 435 -7.86 -16.08 29.74
C GLU A 435 -9.24 -16.56 29.27
N VAL A 436 -9.93 -17.31 30.13
CA VAL A 436 -11.32 -17.71 29.93
C VAL A 436 -12.03 -17.59 31.27
N HIS A 437 -13.19 -16.93 31.30
CA HIS A 437 -14.04 -16.81 32.50
C HIS A 437 -15.50 -17.02 32.14
N PHE A 438 -16.17 -18.02 32.71
CA PHE A 438 -17.60 -18.22 32.44
C PHE A 438 -18.44 -16.99 32.80
N ARG A 439 -19.41 -16.65 31.94
CA ARG A 439 -20.24 -15.43 32.02
C ARG A 439 -21.30 -15.51 33.13
N ALA A 440 -20.86 -15.50 34.39
CA ALA A 440 -21.70 -15.20 35.54
C ALA A 440 -22.04 -13.69 35.59
N LYS A 441 -22.99 -13.31 36.46
CA LYS A 441 -23.34 -11.90 36.70
C LYS A 441 -22.07 -11.10 37.03
N ASN A 442 -21.85 -9.99 36.32
CA ASN A 442 -20.73 -9.05 36.47
C ASN A 442 -19.34 -9.52 36.03
N THR A 443 -19.15 -10.76 35.54
CA THR A 443 -17.82 -11.29 35.16
C THR A 443 -17.05 -10.38 34.20
N ILE A 444 -17.72 -9.87 33.16
CA ILE A 444 -17.12 -8.97 32.17
C ILE A 444 -16.70 -7.65 32.85
N SER A 445 -17.57 -7.08 33.68
CA SER A 445 -17.33 -5.82 34.39
C SER A 445 -16.17 -5.95 35.39
N ASP A 446 -16.09 -7.08 36.11
CA ASP A 446 -15.02 -7.35 37.07
C ASP A 446 -13.68 -7.59 36.36
N HIS A 447 -13.69 -8.27 35.21
CA HIS A 447 -12.51 -8.41 34.35
C HIS A 447 -11.98 -7.05 33.89
N ILE A 448 -12.87 -6.17 33.38
CA ILE A 448 -12.53 -4.81 32.94
C ILE A 448 -11.97 -3.97 34.10
N ARG A 449 -12.58 -4.03 35.28
CA ARG A 449 -12.11 -3.32 36.49
C ARG A 449 -10.73 -3.82 36.95
N ARG A 450 -10.51 -5.15 36.94
CA ARG A 450 -9.24 -5.78 37.30
C ARG A 450 -8.09 -5.33 36.40
N LEU A 451 -8.35 -5.18 35.11
CA LEU A 451 -7.39 -4.66 34.13
C LEU A 451 -7.18 -3.14 34.24
N ASN A 452 -7.90 -2.45 35.12
CA ASN A 452 -7.81 -1.00 35.32
C ASN A 452 -8.09 -0.24 34.00
N ILE A 453 -9.00 -0.75 33.17
CA ILE A 453 -9.33 -0.16 31.86
C ILE A 453 -10.06 1.18 32.04
N LYS A 454 -9.69 2.18 31.24
CA LYS A 454 -10.30 3.51 31.22
C LYS A 454 -11.36 3.67 30.13
N LYS A 455 -11.28 2.87 29.05
CA LYS A 455 -12.18 2.99 27.90
C LYS A 455 -12.52 1.62 27.34
N VAL A 456 -13.80 1.37 27.11
CA VAL A 456 -14.27 0.15 26.44
C VAL A 456 -14.68 0.51 25.01
N LEU A 457 -14.03 -0.12 24.04
CA LEU A 457 -14.32 0.01 22.62
C LEU A 457 -15.31 -1.07 22.22
N LEU A 458 -16.47 -0.65 21.73
CA LEU A 458 -17.55 -1.54 21.33
C LEU A 458 -17.72 -1.51 19.81
N LEU A 459 -17.94 -2.67 19.21
CA LEU A 459 -18.27 -2.78 17.80
C LEU A 459 -19.75 -2.46 17.58
N ARG A 460 -20.01 -1.42 16.78
CA ARG A 460 -21.33 -1.14 16.21
C ARG A 460 -21.15 -0.89 14.73
N ALA A 461 -21.93 -1.58 13.90
CA ALA A 461 -21.91 -1.39 12.46
C ALA A 461 -23.35 -1.38 11.94
N GLU A 462 -23.63 -0.56 10.93
CA GLU A 462 -24.91 -0.59 10.23
C GLU A 462 -24.63 -1.16 8.84
N ASN A 463 -25.25 -2.29 8.52
CA ASN A 463 -25.20 -2.82 7.18
C ASN A 463 -26.11 -1.95 6.31
N SER A 464 -25.53 -1.13 5.44
CA SER A 464 -26.30 -0.21 4.61
C SER A 464 -27.17 -0.90 3.52
N ASP A 465 -27.10 -2.24 3.35
CA ASP A 465 -28.03 -2.99 2.49
C ASP A 465 -29.36 -3.28 3.17
N SER A 466 -29.27 -3.97 4.29
CA SER A 466 -30.42 -4.44 5.06
C SER A 466 -30.94 -3.37 6.03
N GLY A 467 -30.14 -2.34 6.33
CA GLY A 467 -30.36 -1.42 7.44
C GLY A 467 -30.19 -2.08 8.80
N ASN A 468 -29.78 -3.34 8.86
CA ASN A 468 -29.58 -4.05 10.12
C ASN A 468 -28.36 -3.50 10.85
N ILE A 469 -28.52 -3.30 12.15
CA ILE A 469 -27.46 -2.82 13.01
C ILE A 469 -26.86 -4.01 13.75
N LEU A 470 -25.55 -4.19 13.60
CA LEU A 470 -24.76 -4.99 14.52
C LEU A 470 -24.69 -4.24 15.85
N GLU A 471 -25.52 -4.67 16.79
CA GLU A 471 -25.62 -4.04 18.10
C GLU A 471 -24.39 -4.32 18.96
N PRO A 472 -23.89 -3.31 19.70
CA PRO A 472 -22.74 -3.49 20.56
C PRO A 472 -23.06 -4.44 21.72
N PRO A 473 -22.02 -5.08 22.30
CA PRO A 473 -22.16 -5.92 23.48
C PRO A 473 -22.96 -5.23 24.59
N SER A 474 -23.93 -5.95 25.15
CA SER A 474 -24.67 -5.52 26.35
C SER A 474 -24.29 -6.42 27.52
N PHE A 475 -24.01 -5.81 28.67
CA PHE A 475 -23.64 -6.49 29.92
C PHE A 475 -24.03 -5.60 31.12
N PRO A 476 -24.26 -6.17 32.32
CA PRO A 476 -24.58 -5.41 33.53
C PRO A 476 -23.50 -4.35 33.86
N ASP A 477 -23.87 -3.19 34.39
CA ASP A 477 -22.98 -2.05 34.71
C ASP A 477 -22.32 -1.35 33.49
N LYS A 478 -23.06 -1.15 32.39
CA LYS A 478 -22.59 -0.50 31.15
C LYS A 478 -22.13 0.98 31.29
N GLU A 479 -22.20 1.58 32.48
CA GLU A 479 -21.83 3.00 32.74
C GLU A 479 -20.33 3.31 32.64
N LEU A 480 -19.49 2.33 32.28
CA LEU A 480 -18.05 2.52 32.05
C LEU A 480 -17.79 3.10 30.65
N GLY A 481 -17.87 4.43 30.48
CA GLY A 481 -17.21 5.20 29.39
C GLY A 481 -17.13 4.55 28.00
N CYS A 482 -18.21 3.91 27.53
CA CYS A 482 -18.21 3.11 26.31
C CYS A 482 -18.18 3.99 25.06
N ASN A 483 -17.41 3.62 24.04
CA ASN A 483 -17.41 4.30 22.74
C ASN A 483 -17.63 3.29 21.60
N SER A 484 -18.68 3.50 20.82
CA SER A 484 -19.11 2.62 19.72
C SER A 484 -18.81 3.16 18.32
N SER A 485 -18.23 4.36 18.17
CA SER A 485 -18.14 5.05 16.88
C SER A 485 -16.89 4.69 16.05
N ILE A 486 -16.02 3.83 16.57
CA ILE A 486 -14.66 3.62 16.01
C ILE A 486 -14.62 2.47 14.98
N LEU A 487 -15.68 1.66 14.86
CA LEU A 487 -15.66 0.41 14.08
C LEU A 487 -16.75 0.30 12.99
N HIS A 488 -17.12 1.42 12.36
CA HIS A 488 -18.14 1.44 11.30
C HIS A 488 -17.58 1.09 9.91
N TYR A 489 -18.29 0.22 9.18
CA TYR A 489 -18.16 0.01 7.73
C TYR A 489 -19.55 -0.20 7.13
N GLY A 490 -19.83 0.33 5.94
CA GLY A 490 -21.13 0.22 5.26
C GLY A 490 -20.99 -0.17 3.79
N HIS A 491 -21.82 -1.12 3.32
CA HIS A 491 -22.24 -1.31 1.92
C HIS A 491 -23.69 -1.81 1.84
N ALA A 492 -24.30 -1.95 0.64
CA ALA A 492 -25.57 -1.35 0.24
C ALA A 492 -26.64 -2.23 -0.49
N ASN A 493 -27.90 -1.81 -0.33
CA ASN A 493 -29.19 -2.09 -1.03
C ASN A 493 -30.14 -3.29 -0.73
N ALA A 494 -31.38 -2.89 -0.36
CA ALA A 494 -32.72 -3.13 -0.95
C ALA A 494 -33.33 -4.57 -1.08
N PRO A 495 -34.57 -4.80 -0.56
CA PRO A 495 -35.28 -6.08 -0.70
C PRO A 495 -35.96 -6.27 -2.07
N ASN A 496 -36.03 -7.53 -2.50
CA ASN A 496 -36.54 -7.96 -3.82
C ASN A 496 -37.85 -8.76 -3.63
N ASP A 497 -39.00 -8.10 -3.75
CA ASP A 497 -40.34 -8.61 -3.42
C ASP A 497 -41.21 -8.96 -4.66
N LYS A 498 -40.58 -9.23 -5.81
CA LYS A 498 -41.28 -9.53 -7.07
C LYS A 498 -41.48 -11.03 -7.31
N LEU A 499 -42.72 -11.40 -7.68
CA LEU A 499 -43.06 -12.71 -8.23
C LEU A 499 -42.44 -12.91 -9.63
N ILE A 500 -41.69 -13.99 -9.81
CA ILE A 500 -41.08 -14.41 -11.08
C ILE A 500 -42.18 -14.82 -12.08
N LYS A 501 -42.15 -14.26 -13.29
CA LYS A 501 -43.13 -14.52 -14.36
C LYS A 501 -42.51 -15.27 -15.54
N ASP A 502 -43.38 -15.88 -16.36
CA ASP A 502 -42.98 -16.53 -17.61
C ASP A 502 -42.25 -15.54 -18.53
N GLY A 503 -41.03 -15.88 -18.93
CA GLY A 503 -40.15 -15.04 -19.75
C GLY A 503 -39.16 -14.15 -18.98
N ASP A 504 -39.24 -14.07 -17.65
CA ASP A 504 -38.28 -13.30 -16.85
C ASP A 504 -36.86 -13.91 -16.92
N MET A 505 -35.86 -13.05 -16.83
CA MET A 505 -34.46 -13.45 -16.73
C MET A 505 -34.11 -13.55 -15.25
N CYS A 506 -33.97 -14.77 -14.74
CA CYS A 506 -33.64 -14.98 -13.33
C CYS A 506 -32.12 -15.01 -13.16
N LEU A 507 -31.64 -14.27 -12.17
CA LEU A 507 -30.26 -14.29 -11.73
C LEU A 507 -30.24 -14.87 -10.32
N PHE A 508 -29.53 -15.97 -10.15
CA PHE A 508 -29.35 -16.65 -8.89
C PHE A 508 -27.90 -16.49 -8.48
N ASP A 509 -27.71 -15.77 -7.40
CA ASP A 509 -26.41 -15.55 -6.78
C ASP A 509 -26.34 -16.43 -5.54
N MET A 510 -25.69 -17.58 -5.68
CA MET A 510 -25.77 -18.65 -4.69
C MET A 510 -24.36 -19.21 -4.43
N GLY A 511 -24.03 -19.34 -3.15
CA GLY A 511 -22.71 -19.76 -2.72
C GLY A 511 -22.78 -20.84 -1.65
N PRO A 512 -22.35 -22.08 -1.90
CA PRO A 512 -22.15 -23.03 -0.82
C PRO A 512 -21.05 -22.55 0.12
N GLU A 513 -21.23 -22.85 1.41
CA GLU A 513 -20.31 -22.54 2.49
C GLU A 513 -19.72 -23.83 3.07
N TYR A 514 -18.42 -23.83 3.35
CA TYR A 514 -17.74 -24.89 4.10
C TYR A 514 -16.80 -24.25 5.13
N ASN A 515 -16.96 -24.56 6.42
CA ASN A 515 -16.17 -24.00 7.52
C ASN A 515 -16.03 -22.47 7.47
N CYS A 516 -17.14 -21.74 7.27
CA CYS A 516 -17.16 -20.27 7.20
C CYS A 516 -16.46 -19.64 5.98
N TYR A 517 -16.02 -20.44 5.01
CA TYR A 517 -15.60 -19.97 3.70
C TYR A 517 -16.75 -20.09 2.71
N ALA A 518 -17.18 -18.95 2.18
CA ALA A 518 -18.21 -18.88 1.15
C ALA A 518 -17.56 -18.88 -0.24
N SER A 519 -18.15 -19.65 -1.16
CA SER A 519 -17.97 -19.40 -2.59
C SER A 519 -19.04 -18.44 -3.08
N ASP A 520 -18.76 -17.71 -4.16
CA ASP A 520 -19.73 -16.83 -4.81
C ASP A 520 -19.93 -17.30 -6.25
N VAL A 521 -21.11 -17.84 -6.56
CA VAL A 521 -21.42 -18.39 -7.88
C VAL A 521 -22.72 -17.77 -8.38
N THR A 522 -22.57 -16.80 -9.27
CA THR A 522 -23.69 -16.19 -9.98
C THR A 522 -24.03 -17.00 -11.24
N THR A 523 -25.27 -17.41 -11.37
CA THR A 523 -25.81 -18.01 -12.61
C THR A 523 -27.09 -17.32 -13.05
N SER A 524 -27.30 -17.24 -14.37
CA SER A 524 -28.48 -16.58 -14.94
C SER A 524 -29.18 -17.53 -15.91
N PHE A 525 -30.50 -17.71 -15.75
CA PHE A 525 -31.31 -18.55 -16.64
C PHE A 525 -32.75 -18.01 -16.77
N PRO A 526 -33.39 -18.18 -17.94
CA PRO A 526 -34.75 -17.70 -18.14
C PRO A 526 -35.70 -18.56 -17.30
N ALA A 527 -36.68 -17.93 -16.65
CA ALA A 527 -37.61 -18.59 -15.73
C ALA A 527 -38.34 -19.79 -16.36
N ASN A 528 -38.56 -19.75 -17.68
CA ASN A 528 -39.26 -20.77 -18.45
C ASN A 528 -38.34 -21.74 -19.20
N GLY A 529 -37.03 -21.69 -18.92
CA GLY A 529 -36.02 -22.56 -19.53
C GLY A 529 -35.74 -22.28 -21.01
N LYS A 530 -36.33 -21.25 -21.62
CA LYS A 530 -36.11 -20.89 -23.03
C LYS A 530 -35.73 -19.42 -23.18
N PHE A 531 -34.51 -19.15 -23.64
CA PHE A 531 -34.07 -17.79 -23.91
C PHE A 531 -34.84 -17.19 -25.10
N SER A 532 -35.37 -15.99 -24.94
CA SER A 532 -35.80 -15.16 -26.07
C SER A 532 -34.58 -14.66 -26.86
N GLU A 533 -34.78 -14.25 -28.12
CA GLU A 533 -33.67 -13.75 -28.95
C GLU A 533 -32.93 -12.55 -28.33
N LYS A 534 -33.65 -11.65 -27.66
CA LYS A 534 -33.02 -10.52 -26.95
C LYS A 534 -32.18 -10.98 -25.75
N GLN A 535 -32.66 -11.97 -24.99
CA GLN A 535 -31.92 -12.53 -23.85
C GLN A 535 -30.71 -13.34 -24.31
N LYS A 536 -30.79 -14.05 -25.44
CA LYS A 536 -29.64 -14.77 -26.02
C LYS A 536 -28.50 -13.81 -26.35
N ILE A 537 -28.80 -12.64 -26.94
CA ILE A 537 -27.79 -11.64 -27.29
C ILE A 537 -27.04 -11.17 -26.03
N VAL A 538 -27.76 -10.81 -24.97
CA VAL A 538 -27.17 -10.32 -23.72
C VAL A 538 -26.41 -11.43 -22.98
N TYR A 539 -27.01 -12.62 -22.86
CA TYR A 539 -26.39 -13.75 -22.18
C TYR A 539 -25.10 -14.20 -22.88
N ASN A 540 -25.10 -14.28 -24.22
CA ASN A 540 -23.93 -14.68 -24.98
C ASN A 540 -22.80 -13.63 -24.90
N ALA A 541 -23.11 -12.34 -24.87
CA ALA A 541 -22.10 -11.30 -24.70
C ALA A 541 -21.36 -11.41 -23.34
N VAL A 542 -22.10 -11.70 -22.26
CA VAL A 542 -21.52 -11.93 -20.92
C VAL A 542 -20.77 -13.26 -20.86
N LEU A 543 -21.28 -14.31 -21.52
CA LEU A 543 -20.62 -15.61 -21.59
C LEU A 543 -19.30 -15.54 -22.36
N GLU A 544 -19.24 -14.77 -23.45
CA GLU A 544 -18.01 -14.53 -24.21
C GLU A 544 -16.98 -13.74 -23.40
N ALA A 545 -17.42 -12.72 -22.65
CA ALA A 545 -16.55 -11.98 -21.74
C ALA A 545 -15.98 -12.88 -20.62
N ASN A 546 -16.80 -13.77 -20.06
CA ASN A 546 -16.36 -14.72 -19.02
C ASN A 546 -15.47 -15.84 -19.58
N ARG A 547 -15.74 -16.35 -20.78
CA ARG A 547 -14.88 -17.35 -21.46
C ARG A 547 -13.52 -16.79 -21.84
N ALA A 548 -13.45 -15.53 -22.26
CA ALA A 548 -12.18 -14.84 -22.49
C ALA A 548 -11.34 -14.73 -21.20
N LYS A 549 -12.01 -14.50 -20.05
CA LYS A 549 -11.40 -14.43 -18.72
C LYS A 549 -10.92 -15.80 -18.21
N ALA A 550 -11.71 -16.86 -18.42
CA ALA A 550 -11.37 -18.22 -18.03
C ALA A 550 -10.23 -18.82 -18.86
N GLY A 551 -10.18 -18.56 -20.18
CA GLY A 551 -9.09 -19.04 -21.06
C GLY A 551 -7.70 -18.52 -20.65
N LEU A 552 -7.63 -17.34 -20.03
CA LEU A 552 -6.42 -16.77 -19.44
C LEU A 552 -6.01 -17.46 -18.13
N LEU A 553 -6.98 -17.90 -17.32
CA LEU A 553 -6.73 -18.59 -16.04
C LEU A 553 -6.30 -20.06 -16.24
N THR A 554 -6.89 -20.77 -17.20
CA THR A 554 -6.56 -22.17 -17.49
C THR A 554 -5.16 -22.35 -18.07
N GLY A 555 -4.63 -21.32 -18.77
CA GLY A 555 -3.23 -21.29 -19.22
C GLY A 555 -2.24 -21.14 -18.06
N LEU A 556 -2.61 -20.38 -17.02
CA LEU A 556 -1.80 -20.18 -15.81
C LEU A 556 -1.77 -21.43 -14.92
N LEU A 557 -2.92 -22.09 -14.72
CA LEU A 557 -3.02 -23.30 -13.89
C LEU A 557 -2.25 -24.50 -14.46
N LYS A 558 -2.23 -24.69 -15.79
CA LYS A 558 -1.43 -25.74 -16.45
C LYS A 558 0.09 -25.60 -16.22
N SER A 559 0.58 -24.39 -15.93
CA SER A 559 1.99 -24.17 -15.57
C SER A 559 2.28 -24.51 -14.11
N PHE A 560 1.31 -24.32 -13.21
CA PHE A 560 1.45 -24.55 -11.78
C PHE A 560 1.49 -26.04 -11.43
N GLU A 561 0.78 -26.90 -12.16
CA GLU A 561 0.79 -28.36 -11.96
C GLU A 561 2.15 -29.01 -12.26
N SER A 562 3.02 -28.35 -13.04
CA SER A 562 4.28 -28.93 -13.48
C SER A 562 5.42 -28.86 -12.45
N ASN A 563 5.29 -28.12 -11.34
CA ASN A 563 6.50 -27.75 -10.57
C ASN A 563 6.33 -27.47 -9.06
N SER A 564 5.59 -28.27 -8.30
CA SER A 564 5.77 -28.23 -6.83
C SER A 564 5.61 -29.58 -6.13
N GLY A 565 6.75 -30.11 -5.69
CA GLY A 565 6.88 -31.33 -4.88
C GLY A 565 6.69 -31.13 -3.38
N TYR A 566 6.02 -30.07 -2.93
CA TYR A 566 5.86 -29.76 -1.49
C TYR A 566 4.40 -29.58 -1.05
N HIS A 567 3.53 -30.44 -1.56
CA HIS A 567 2.16 -30.66 -1.04
C HIS A 567 1.86 -32.16 -0.81
N ARG A 568 2.85 -32.99 -0.44
CA ARG A 568 2.66 -34.46 -0.39
C ARG A 568 2.08 -35.05 0.90
N SER A 569 1.82 -34.30 1.98
CA SER A 569 1.21 -34.88 3.20
C SER A 569 -0.25 -34.48 3.49
N TRP A 570 -0.80 -33.47 2.80
CA TRP A 570 -2.25 -33.15 2.84
C TRP A 570 -3.01 -33.71 1.62
N LEU A 571 -2.29 -34.00 0.52
CA LEU A 571 -2.85 -34.59 -0.72
C LEU A 571 -2.86 -36.13 -0.74
N SER A 572 -2.36 -36.82 0.28
CA SER A 572 -2.29 -38.29 0.27
C SER A 572 -3.63 -38.99 0.58
N ASN A 573 -4.71 -38.23 0.80
CA ASN A 573 -6.02 -38.82 1.02
C ASN A 573 -6.72 -39.04 -0.33
N LYS A 574 -6.80 -40.32 -0.74
CA LYS A 574 -7.32 -40.83 -2.02
C LYS A 574 -8.73 -40.35 -2.41
N HIS A 575 -9.46 -39.69 -1.52
CA HIS A 575 -10.83 -39.23 -1.76
C HIS A 575 -10.92 -37.90 -2.52
N ASN A 576 -9.90 -37.03 -2.44
CA ASN A 576 -9.99 -35.69 -3.06
C ASN A 576 -9.55 -35.63 -4.53
N HIS A 577 -8.96 -36.70 -5.07
CA HIS A 577 -8.53 -36.73 -6.47
C HIS A 577 -9.69 -36.84 -7.48
N GLN A 578 -10.88 -37.27 -7.06
CA GLN A 578 -12.05 -37.36 -7.95
C GLN A 578 -12.83 -36.04 -8.09
N LEU A 579 -12.56 -35.04 -7.26
CA LEU A 579 -13.28 -33.76 -7.26
C LEU A 579 -12.66 -32.69 -8.17
N LEU A 580 -11.45 -32.90 -8.69
CA LEU A 580 -10.79 -32.00 -9.64
C LEU A 580 -10.82 -32.52 -11.10
N SER A 581 -11.35 -33.73 -11.34
CA SER A 581 -11.56 -34.25 -12.71
C SER A 581 -13.00 -34.08 -13.22
N ARG A 582 -13.86 -33.42 -12.44
CA ARG A 582 -15.17 -32.92 -12.85
C ARG A 582 -15.15 -31.41 -12.70
#